data_AF-A0AAE3XTB6-F1
#
_entry.id   AF-A0AAE3XTB6-F1
#
_cell.length_a   1.000
_cell.length_b   1.000
_cell.length_c   1.000
_cell.angle_alpha   90.00
_cell.angle_beta   90.00
_cell.angle_gamma   90.00
#
_symmetry.space_group_name_H-M   'P 1'
#
loop_
_entity.id
_entity.type
_entity.pdbx_description
1 polymer ?
#
loop_
_entity_poly.entity_id
_entity_poly.type
_entity_poly.pdbx_seq_one_letter_code
_entity_poly.pdbx_strand_id
1 'polypeptide(L)'
;MEPWFADAKPINSLEPEIAFHLWDEFQPVRDRPAEPLAPPAFPRAERLRVCTLEAIGHEPELAAYYGRVAALARQQGLKLHQVRQYFWLDLRLDNEDADVHLSFPWYDTFATMDHFLAAVAGDDQGMVYDDQDQGWAVEAWARNGTLYIRESDPDSDELGLAVALPRAGLQARIAPLRERTSKLLARLAEELGADVWTTGEAPSFL
;
A
#
# COMPACT_ATOMS: atom_id res chain seq x y z
N MET A 1 -24.32 -18.04 -4.94
CA MET A 1 -24.33 -16.60 -4.60
C MET A 1 -23.77 -16.56 -3.22
N GLU A 2 -22.66 -15.85 -3.03
CA GLU A 2 -21.98 -15.87 -1.73
C GLU A 2 -22.92 -15.32 -0.65
N PRO A 3 -23.09 -16.02 0.48
CA PRO A 3 -24.06 -15.64 1.50
C PRO A 3 -23.87 -14.21 2.01
N TRP A 4 -22.62 -13.77 2.12
CA TRP A 4 -22.25 -12.47 2.67
C TRP A 4 -22.59 -11.28 1.75
N PHE A 5 -22.92 -11.52 0.47
CA PHE A 5 -23.33 -10.41 -0.43
C PHE A 5 -24.56 -9.67 0.11
N ALA A 6 -25.43 -10.34 0.87
CA ALA A 6 -26.60 -9.74 1.49
C ALA A 6 -26.25 -8.78 2.65
N ASP A 7 -25.10 -9.00 3.29
CA ASP A 7 -24.61 -8.25 4.45
C ASP A 7 -23.61 -7.15 4.06
N ALA A 8 -23.19 -7.12 2.78
CA ALA A 8 -22.27 -6.12 2.26
C ALA A 8 -22.88 -4.72 2.30
N LYS A 9 -22.19 -3.78 2.96
CA LYS A 9 -22.61 -2.38 3.08
C LYS A 9 -22.57 -1.70 1.71
N PRO A 10 -23.70 -1.19 1.20
CA PRO A 10 -23.70 -0.48 -0.07
C PRO A 10 -23.03 0.90 0.08
N ILE A 11 -22.04 1.18 -0.76
CA ILE A 11 -21.35 2.46 -0.83
C ILE A 11 -21.22 2.91 -2.29
N ASN A 12 -21.06 4.22 -2.50
CA ASN A 12 -21.05 4.80 -3.84
C ASN A 12 -19.65 4.82 -4.49
N SER A 13 -18.60 4.77 -3.68
CA SER A 13 -17.21 4.86 -4.12
C SER A 13 -16.25 4.32 -3.06
N LEU A 14 -15.03 4.04 -3.48
CA LEU A 14 -13.85 3.95 -2.64
C LEU A 14 -12.77 4.81 -3.30
N GLU A 15 -12.03 5.56 -2.51
CA GLU A 15 -10.88 6.33 -2.95
C GLU A 15 -9.61 5.51 -2.67
N PRO A 16 -8.97 4.93 -3.71
CA PRO A 16 -7.74 4.18 -3.53
C PRO A 16 -6.56 5.13 -3.37
N GLU A 17 -5.71 4.88 -2.39
CA GLU A 17 -4.46 5.62 -2.20
C GLU A 17 -3.33 4.69 -1.76
N ILE A 18 -2.14 4.93 -2.33
CA ILE A 18 -0.90 4.28 -1.90
C ILE A 18 -0.09 5.31 -1.14
N ALA A 19 0.51 4.89 -0.04
CA ALA A 19 1.39 5.73 0.75
C ALA A 19 2.71 5.04 1.06
N PHE A 20 3.70 5.88 1.33
CA PHE A 20 4.98 5.47 1.87
C PHE A 20 4.90 5.45 3.39
N HIS A 21 5.29 4.32 4.00
CA HIS A 21 5.43 4.21 5.44
C HIS A 21 6.76 4.83 5.87
N LEU A 22 6.71 5.80 6.80
CA LEU A 22 7.91 6.45 7.33
C LEU A 22 8.15 6.06 8.78
N TRP A 23 9.42 6.08 9.12
CA TRP A 23 9.94 5.94 10.48
C TRP A 23 10.62 7.23 10.92
N ASP A 24 10.52 7.55 12.21
CA ASP A 24 11.23 8.65 12.84
C ASP A 24 12.51 8.23 13.57
N GLU A 25 12.81 6.94 13.58
CA GLU A 25 14.03 6.35 14.08
C GLU A 25 14.48 5.19 13.20
N PHE A 26 15.79 4.93 13.19
CA PHE A 26 16.43 3.82 12.50
C PHE A 26 16.96 2.83 13.54
N GLN A 27 16.21 1.75 13.74
CA GLN A 27 16.54 0.64 14.63
C GLN A 27 16.23 -0.73 13.98
N PRO A 28 17.01 -1.17 12.98
CA PRO A 28 16.80 -2.46 12.31
C PRO A 28 17.12 -3.68 13.21
N VAL A 29 17.84 -3.48 14.32
CA VAL A 29 18.20 -4.52 15.30
C VAL A 29 17.79 -4.05 16.68
N ARG A 30 16.90 -4.80 17.37
CA ARG A 30 16.30 -4.40 18.66
C ARG A 30 17.32 -4.07 19.75
N ASP A 31 18.48 -4.71 19.74
CA ASP A 31 19.50 -4.54 20.78
C ASP A 31 20.49 -3.40 20.51
N ARG A 32 20.32 -2.66 19.40
CA ARG A 32 21.10 -1.46 19.09
C ARG A 32 20.34 -0.19 19.47
N PRO A 33 21.03 0.88 19.90
CA PRO A 33 20.39 2.18 20.07
C PRO A 33 19.74 2.64 18.78
N ALA A 34 18.52 3.18 18.88
CA ALA A 34 17.83 3.78 17.75
C ALA A 34 18.51 5.09 17.33
N GLU A 35 18.73 5.27 16.03
CA GLU A 35 19.28 6.51 15.47
C GLU A 35 18.14 7.42 14.99
N PRO A 36 18.09 8.72 15.36
CA PRO A 36 17.01 9.59 14.92
C PRO A 36 16.94 9.73 13.40
N LEU A 37 15.74 9.61 12.84
CA LEU A 37 15.47 9.75 11.42
C LEU A 37 14.43 10.86 11.20
N ALA A 38 14.89 12.06 10.89
CA ALA A 38 13.97 13.18 10.65
C ALA A 38 13.05 12.87 9.46
N PRO A 39 11.71 13.00 9.60
CA PRO A 39 10.79 12.83 8.47
C PRO A 39 10.97 13.96 7.44
N PRO A 40 10.42 13.83 6.22
CA PRO A 40 10.47 14.90 5.22
C PRO A 40 9.86 16.21 5.74
N ALA A 41 10.30 17.34 5.21
CA ALA A 41 9.91 18.66 5.74
C ALA A 41 8.56 19.19 5.21
N PHE A 42 8.00 18.59 4.16
CA PHE A 42 6.76 19.06 3.54
C PHE A 42 5.51 18.71 4.39
N PRO A 43 4.40 19.44 4.24
CA PRO A 43 3.15 19.13 4.95
C PRO A 43 2.59 17.76 4.59
N ARG A 44 2.06 17.05 5.60
CA ARG A 44 1.39 15.75 5.44
C ARG A 44 0.19 15.67 6.37
N ALA A 45 -0.83 14.91 5.99
CA ALA A 45 -1.98 14.61 6.84
C ALA A 45 -1.56 13.76 8.05
N GLU A 46 -0.75 12.74 7.82
CA GLU A 46 -0.19 11.85 8.84
C GLU A 46 1.33 12.04 8.90
N ARG A 47 1.89 12.29 10.10
CA ARG A 47 3.31 12.65 10.24
C ARG A 47 4.27 11.64 9.59
N LEU A 48 3.95 10.35 9.74
CA LEU A 48 4.77 9.20 9.36
C LEU A 48 4.24 8.45 8.14
N ARG A 49 3.37 9.09 7.34
CA ARG A 49 2.83 8.50 6.13
C ARG A 49 2.78 9.56 5.04
N VAL A 50 3.26 9.23 3.85
CA VAL A 50 3.21 10.12 2.68
C VAL A 50 2.35 9.46 1.62
N CYS A 51 1.15 9.99 1.37
CA CYS A 51 0.35 9.54 0.23
C CYS A 51 1.03 9.92 -1.08
N THR A 52 0.82 9.15 -2.14
CA THR A 52 1.43 9.47 -3.45
C THR A 52 0.99 10.82 -3.99
N LEU A 53 -0.21 11.32 -3.64
CA LEU A 53 -0.62 12.69 -3.95
C LEU A 53 0.21 13.76 -3.22
N GLU A 54 0.56 13.54 -1.96
CA GLU A 54 1.36 14.47 -1.16
C GLU A 54 2.83 14.51 -1.61
N ALA A 55 3.32 13.41 -2.18
CA ALA A 55 4.69 13.32 -2.69
C ALA A 55 4.91 14.14 -3.97
N ILE A 56 3.85 14.50 -4.71
CA ILE A 56 3.97 15.26 -5.97
C ILE A 56 4.59 16.63 -5.69
N GLY A 57 5.69 16.94 -6.37
CA GLY A 57 6.43 18.19 -6.19
C GLY A 57 7.34 18.20 -4.95
N HIS A 58 7.33 17.13 -4.16
CA HIS A 58 8.15 16.93 -2.96
C HIS A 58 9.01 15.66 -3.06
N GLU A 59 9.21 15.16 -4.29
CA GLU A 59 10.01 13.98 -4.57
C GLU A 59 11.46 14.12 -4.07
N PRO A 60 12.15 15.28 -4.21
CA PRO A 60 13.50 15.45 -3.68
C PRO A 60 13.58 15.30 -2.16
N GLU A 61 12.61 15.80 -1.40
CA GLU A 61 12.57 15.68 0.05
C GLU A 61 12.33 14.24 0.50
N LEU A 62 11.46 13.52 -0.23
CA LEU A 62 11.21 12.09 0.00
C LEU A 62 12.45 11.25 -0.36
N ALA A 63 13.11 11.54 -1.49
CA ALA A 63 14.37 10.90 -1.87
C ALA A 63 15.47 11.16 -0.82
N ALA A 64 15.57 12.38 -0.30
CA ALA A 64 16.54 12.71 0.75
C ALA A 64 16.27 11.95 2.05
N TYR A 65 15.01 11.68 2.39
CA TYR A 65 14.65 10.82 3.51
C TYR A 65 15.17 9.39 3.32
N TYR A 66 14.85 8.76 2.19
CA TYR A 66 15.30 7.40 1.90
C TYR A 66 16.80 7.28 1.68
N GLY A 67 17.45 8.34 1.17
CA GLY A 67 18.91 8.43 1.10
C GLY A 67 19.56 8.37 2.49
N ARG A 68 18.94 8.95 3.53
CA ARG A 68 19.40 8.80 4.92
C ARG A 68 19.25 7.37 5.42
N VAL A 69 18.10 6.73 5.16
CA VAL A 69 17.88 5.31 5.51
C VAL A 69 18.98 4.43 4.88
N ALA A 70 19.22 4.60 3.57
CA ALA A 70 20.24 3.84 2.85
C ALA A 70 21.66 4.11 3.37
N ALA A 71 21.97 5.36 3.71
CA ALA A 71 23.27 5.72 4.30
C ALA A 71 23.49 5.06 5.67
N LEU A 72 22.47 5.07 6.54
CA LEU A 72 22.52 4.42 7.85
C LEU A 72 22.66 2.89 7.72
N ALA A 73 21.89 2.27 6.82
CA ALA A 73 22.02 0.85 6.52
C ALA A 73 23.44 0.48 6.09
N ARG A 74 24.03 1.26 5.17
CA ARG A 74 25.41 1.05 4.70
C ARG A 74 26.44 1.22 5.81
N GLN A 75 26.31 2.25 6.65
CA GLN A 75 27.21 2.49 7.78
C GLN A 75 27.20 1.31 8.76
N GLN A 76 26.05 0.67 8.95
CA GLN A 76 25.90 -0.51 9.79
C GLN A 76 26.19 -1.85 9.09
N GLY A 77 26.57 -1.82 7.80
CA GLY A 77 26.84 -3.02 6.99
C GLY A 77 25.62 -3.90 6.75
N LEU A 78 24.42 -3.32 6.76
CA LEU A 78 23.15 -4.01 6.60
C LEU A 78 22.76 -4.12 5.13
N LYS A 79 22.17 -5.25 4.76
CA LYS A 79 21.59 -5.48 3.43
C LYS A 79 20.12 -5.09 3.42
N LEU A 80 19.56 -4.87 2.23
CA LEU A 80 18.15 -4.47 2.05
C LEU A 80 17.16 -5.32 2.85
N HIS A 81 17.26 -6.66 2.82
CA HIS A 81 16.31 -7.53 3.52
C HIS A 81 16.28 -7.30 5.05
N GLN A 82 17.33 -6.70 5.63
CA GLN A 82 17.42 -6.38 7.06
C GLN A 82 16.82 -5.01 7.40
N VAL A 83 16.52 -4.21 6.39
CA VAL A 83 15.99 -2.84 6.49
C VAL A 83 14.75 -2.64 5.61
N ARG A 84 14.12 -3.73 5.14
CA ARG A 84 12.99 -3.69 4.18
C ARG A 84 11.80 -2.94 4.76
N GLN A 85 11.60 -2.99 6.07
CA GLN A 85 10.52 -2.29 6.76
C GLN A 85 10.54 -0.76 6.60
N TYR A 86 11.72 -0.17 6.32
CA TYR A 86 11.82 1.26 6.05
C TYR A 86 11.35 1.64 4.65
N PHE A 87 11.09 0.67 3.78
CA PHE A 87 10.69 0.86 2.40
C PHE A 87 9.29 0.31 2.11
N TRP A 88 8.52 0.03 3.16
CA TRP A 88 7.16 -0.45 3.02
C TRP A 88 6.24 0.62 2.41
N LEU A 89 5.34 0.15 1.57
CA LEU A 89 4.20 0.91 1.07
C LEU A 89 2.94 0.42 1.78
N ASP A 90 1.93 1.27 1.87
CA ASP A 90 0.60 0.96 2.38
C ASP A 90 -0.47 1.27 1.33
N LEU A 91 -1.30 0.28 0.96
CA LEU A 91 -2.52 0.50 0.17
C LEU A 91 -3.71 0.70 1.10
N ARG A 92 -4.52 1.73 0.83
CA ARG A 92 -5.81 1.94 1.47
C ARG A 92 -6.90 2.21 0.43
N LEU A 93 -8.12 1.85 0.78
CA LEU A 93 -9.35 2.10 0.03
C LEU A 93 -10.35 2.71 1.01
N ASP A 94 -10.52 4.02 0.93
CA ASP A 94 -11.27 4.76 1.93
C ASP A 94 -12.59 5.31 1.36
N ASN A 95 -13.62 5.37 2.21
CA ASN A 95 -14.81 6.17 2.00
C ASN A 95 -15.17 6.85 3.33
N GLU A 96 -14.69 8.08 3.49
CA GLU A 96 -14.90 8.91 4.68
C GLU A 96 -16.38 9.16 4.97
N ASP A 97 -17.19 9.42 3.93
CA ASP A 97 -18.63 9.69 4.09
C ASP A 97 -19.38 8.48 4.68
N ALA A 98 -18.91 7.28 4.37
CA ALA A 98 -19.49 6.03 4.82
C ALA A 98 -18.76 5.44 6.03
N ASP A 99 -17.69 6.04 6.55
CA ASP A 99 -16.84 5.45 7.61
C ASP A 99 -16.41 4.02 7.24
N VAL A 100 -15.81 3.87 6.05
CA VAL A 100 -15.30 2.61 5.52
C VAL A 100 -13.82 2.79 5.22
N HIS A 101 -13.00 1.94 5.82
CA HIS A 101 -11.55 1.93 5.65
C HIS A 101 -11.10 0.50 5.42
N LEU A 102 -10.73 0.21 4.18
CA LEU A 102 -10.17 -1.09 3.78
C LEU A 102 -8.65 -0.96 3.76
N SER A 103 -7.96 -1.88 4.41
CA SER A 103 -6.51 -1.87 4.58
C SER A 103 -5.89 -3.22 4.25
N PHE A 104 -4.67 -3.18 3.70
CA PHE A 104 -3.97 -4.35 3.18
C PHE A 104 -2.64 -4.54 3.91
N PRO A 105 -2.66 -4.98 5.17
CA PRO A 105 -1.50 -4.86 6.06
C PRO A 105 -0.24 -5.63 5.64
N TRP A 106 -0.34 -6.61 4.74
CA TRP A 106 0.82 -7.36 4.22
C TRP A 106 1.23 -6.96 2.80
N TYR A 107 0.54 -6.01 2.17
CA TYR A 107 0.91 -5.53 0.84
C TYR A 107 2.00 -4.47 0.98
N ASP A 108 3.24 -4.91 1.16
CA ASP A 108 4.35 -4.02 1.48
C ASP A 108 5.14 -3.53 0.24
N THR A 109 4.77 -3.99 -0.95
CA THR A 109 5.39 -3.60 -2.24
C THR A 109 4.35 -3.16 -3.25
N PHE A 110 4.78 -2.44 -4.28
CA PHE A 110 3.88 -2.06 -5.35
C PHE A 110 3.38 -3.26 -6.15
N ALA A 111 4.18 -4.30 -6.38
CA ALA A 111 3.75 -5.49 -7.12
C ALA A 111 2.59 -6.24 -6.41
N THR A 112 2.66 -6.39 -5.09
CA THR A 112 1.57 -7.02 -4.31
C THR A 112 0.29 -6.19 -4.39
N MET A 113 0.40 -4.86 -4.27
CA MET A 113 -0.74 -3.95 -4.43
C MET A 113 -1.30 -3.98 -5.86
N ASP A 114 -0.42 -3.95 -6.86
CA ASP A 114 -0.77 -3.90 -8.27
C ASP A 114 -1.50 -5.17 -8.70
N HIS A 115 -1.20 -6.32 -8.09
CA HIS A 115 -1.94 -7.56 -8.31
C HIS A 115 -3.44 -7.38 -7.99
N PHE A 116 -3.76 -6.82 -6.82
CA PHE A 116 -5.14 -6.48 -6.44
C PHE A 116 -5.74 -5.41 -7.36
N LEU A 117 -5.01 -4.29 -7.57
CA LEU A 117 -5.50 -3.17 -8.37
C LEU A 117 -5.78 -3.58 -9.82
N ALA A 118 -4.94 -4.44 -10.42
CA ALA A 118 -5.13 -4.96 -11.76
C ALA A 118 -6.35 -5.87 -11.87
N ALA A 119 -6.56 -6.76 -10.89
CA ALA A 119 -7.73 -7.63 -10.82
C ALA A 119 -9.04 -6.83 -10.76
N VAL A 120 -9.09 -5.81 -9.90
CA VAL A 120 -10.24 -4.91 -9.80
C VAL A 120 -10.42 -4.09 -11.08
N ALA A 121 -9.33 -3.64 -11.69
CA ALA A 121 -9.34 -2.87 -12.93
C ALA A 121 -9.82 -3.66 -14.16
N GLY A 122 -9.65 -4.98 -14.18
CA GLY A 122 -10.09 -5.85 -15.28
C GLY A 122 -11.61 -5.88 -15.48
N ASP A 123 -12.09 -6.70 -16.43
CA ASP A 123 -13.52 -6.81 -16.76
C ASP A 123 -14.15 -8.15 -16.35
N ASP A 124 -13.35 -9.02 -15.71
CA ASP A 124 -13.76 -10.37 -15.32
C ASP A 124 -14.99 -10.37 -14.38
N GLN A 125 -15.78 -11.43 -14.42
CA GLN A 125 -16.97 -11.62 -13.56
C GLN A 125 -16.74 -12.82 -12.63
N GLY A 126 -17.48 -12.85 -11.50
CA GLY A 126 -17.28 -13.85 -10.45
C GLY A 126 -16.24 -13.37 -9.44
N MET A 127 -15.49 -14.30 -8.85
CA MET A 127 -14.37 -13.97 -7.96
C MET A 127 -13.23 -13.43 -8.82
N VAL A 128 -12.91 -12.15 -8.65
CA VAL A 128 -11.84 -11.49 -9.42
C VAL A 128 -10.55 -11.43 -8.61
N TYR A 129 -10.64 -11.51 -7.29
CA TYR A 129 -9.49 -11.50 -6.41
C TYR A 129 -9.76 -12.33 -5.15
N ASP A 130 -8.74 -13.01 -4.68
CA ASP A 130 -8.72 -13.78 -3.44
C ASP A 130 -7.25 -13.84 -2.98
N ASP A 131 -6.97 -13.28 -1.81
CA ASP A 131 -5.68 -13.41 -1.15
C ASP A 131 -5.87 -13.56 0.36
N GLN A 132 -5.01 -14.37 0.97
CA GLN A 132 -5.02 -14.61 2.40
C GLN A 132 -3.59 -14.79 2.89
N ASP A 133 -3.20 -13.95 3.85
CA ASP A 133 -1.92 -14.08 4.54
C ASP A 133 -2.02 -13.58 5.98
N GLN A 134 -1.18 -14.12 6.86
CA GLN A 134 -1.01 -13.67 8.26
C GLN A 134 -2.31 -13.48 9.06
N GLY A 135 -3.32 -14.33 8.84
CA GLY A 135 -4.61 -14.26 9.56
C GLY A 135 -5.55 -13.17 9.04
N TRP A 136 -5.35 -12.70 7.82
CA TRP A 136 -6.27 -11.78 7.16
C TRP A 136 -6.51 -12.24 5.72
N ALA A 137 -7.76 -12.10 5.27
CA ALA A 137 -8.18 -12.46 3.93
C ALA A 137 -8.86 -11.26 3.27
N VAL A 138 -8.55 -11.04 1.99
CA VAL A 138 -9.29 -10.11 1.14
C VAL A 138 -9.81 -10.85 -0.08
N GLU A 139 -11.11 -10.76 -0.30
CA GLU A 139 -11.75 -11.26 -1.50
C GLU A 139 -12.51 -10.15 -2.22
N ALA A 140 -12.50 -10.20 -3.55
CA ALA A 140 -13.28 -9.30 -4.38
C ALA A 140 -14.05 -10.08 -5.46
N TRP A 141 -15.32 -9.73 -5.60
CA TRP A 141 -16.22 -10.32 -6.58
C TRP A 141 -16.85 -9.26 -7.47
N ALA A 142 -16.83 -9.48 -8.78
CA ALA A 142 -17.50 -8.62 -9.74
C ALA A 142 -18.75 -9.29 -10.30
N ARG A 143 -19.88 -8.57 -10.27
CA ARG A 143 -21.14 -9.07 -10.81
C ARG A 143 -22.03 -7.93 -11.28
N ASN A 144 -22.45 -7.99 -12.55
CA ASN A 144 -23.43 -7.06 -13.12
C ASN A 144 -23.08 -5.57 -12.92
N GLY A 145 -21.78 -5.23 -12.97
CA GLY A 145 -21.28 -3.87 -12.75
C GLY A 145 -21.08 -3.48 -11.28
N THR A 146 -21.46 -4.33 -10.34
CA THR A 146 -21.16 -4.17 -8.90
C THR A 146 -19.88 -4.92 -8.56
N LEU A 147 -19.02 -4.29 -7.77
CA LEU A 147 -17.90 -4.92 -7.09
C LEU A 147 -18.31 -5.14 -5.63
N TYR A 148 -18.02 -6.32 -5.12
CA TYR A 148 -18.13 -6.66 -3.71
C TYR A 148 -16.71 -6.89 -3.21
N ILE A 149 -16.34 -6.28 -2.08
CA ILE A 149 -15.04 -6.48 -1.44
C ILE A 149 -15.31 -6.87 0.00
N ARG A 150 -14.58 -7.89 0.49
CA ARG A 150 -14.63 -8.29 1.89
C ARG A 150 -13.23 -8.45 2.44
N GLU A 151 -13.00 -7.84 3.59
CA GLU A 151 -11.89 -8.14 4.48
C GLU A 151 -12.42 -9.02 5.62
N SER A 152 -11.71 -10.07 5.99
CA SER A 152 -12.09 -10.95 7.09
C SER A 152 -10.87 -11.58 7.75
N ASP A 153 -10.96 -11.86 9.04
CA ASP A 153 -10.04 -12.75 9.74
C ASP A 153 -10.60 -14.19 9.64
N PRO A 154 -9.99 -15.09 8.86
CA PRO A 154 -10.48 -16.45 8.67
C PRO A 154 -10.33 -17.32 9.93
N ASP A 155 -9.52 -16.89 10.91
CA ASP A 155 -9.32 -17.57 12.19
C ASP A 155 -10.28 -17.05 13.29
N SER A 156 -11.11 -16.05 12.97
CA SER A 156 -12.08 -15.42 13.88
C SER A 156 -13.52 -15.58 13.41
N ASP A 157 -14.44 -15.69 14.37
CA ASP A 157 -15.88 -15.65 14.11
C ASP A 157 -16.41 -14.19 13.97
N GLU A 158 -15.54 -13.19 14.11
CA GLU A 158 -15.92 -11.79 13.92
C GLU A 158 -16.29 -11.49 12.46
N LEU A 159 -17.42 -10.82 12.27
CA LEU A 159 -17.84 -10.37 10.95
C LEU A 159 -16.86 -9.28 10.48
N GLY A 160 -16.02 -9.65 9.50
CA GLY A 160 -15.16 -8.71 8.81
C GLY A 160 -15.95 -7.63 8.05
N LEU A 161 -15.23 -6.70 7.43
CA LEU A 161 -15.82 -5.58 6.68
C LEU A 161 -16.18 -6.04 5.26
N ALA A 162 -17.46 -5.98 4.90
CA ALA A 162 -17.93 -6.25 3.54
C ALA A 162 -18.62 -5.03 2.93
N VAL A 163 -18.28 -4.69 1.69
CA VAL A 163 -18.84 -3.53 0.97
C VAL A 163 -19.25 -3.90 -0.45
N ALA A 164 -20.24 -3.18 -0.98
CA ALA A 164 -20.71 -3.30 -2.35
C ALA A 164 -20.73 -1.92 -3.01
N LEU A 165 -20.13 -1.78 -4.19
CA LEU A 165 -20.02 -0.51 -4.90
C LEU A 165 -20.04 -0.65 -6.42
N PRO A 166 -20.36 0.43 -7.18
CA PRO A 166 -20.20 0.43 -8.63
C PRO A 166 -18.73 0.24 -9.03
N ARG A 167 -18.43 -0.85 -9.76
CA ARG A 167 -17.05 -1.20 -10.16
C ARG A 167 -16.39 -0.10 -10.99
N ALA A 168 -17.13 0.46 -11.95
CA ALA A 168 -16.64 1.49 -12.87
C ALA A 168 -16.08 2.71 -12.15
N GLY A 169 -16.66 3.10 -11.00
CA GLY A 169 -16.18 4.21 -10.19
C GLY A 169 -14.77 3.96 -9.65
N LEU A 170 -14.52 2.77 -9.11
CA LEU A 170 -13.20 2.41 -8.60
C LEU A 170 -12.19 2.19 -9.75
N GLN A 171 -12.59 1.53 -10.85
CA GLN A 171 -11.73 1.34 -12.03
C GLN A 171 -11.18 2.67 -12.57
N ALA A 172 -12.01 3.70 -12.64
CA ALA A 172 -11.61 5.03 -13.11
C ALA A 172 -10.52 5.70 -12.25
N ARG A 173 -10.43 5.33 -10.96
CA ARG A 173 -9.45 5.87 -10.01
C ARG A 173 -8.15 5.08 -9.95
N ILE A 174 -8.22 3.78 -10.27
CA ILE A 174 -7.06 2.88 -10.22
C ILE A 174 -5.99 3.29 -11.25
N ALA A 175 -6.35 3.58 -12.50
CA ALA A 175 -5.34 3.85 -13.52
C ALA A 175 -4.46 5.09 -13.20
N PRO A 176 -5.03 6.26 -12.81
CA PRO A 176 -4.23 7.40 -12.36
C PRO A 176 -3.36 7.11 -11.13
N LEU A 177 -3.87 6.35 -10.16
CA LEU A 177 -3.11 5.94 -8.98
C LEU A 177 -1.89 5.10 -9.37
N ARG A 178 -2.09 4.07 -10.23
CA ARG A 178 -1.02 3.18 -10.69
C ARG A 178 0.05 3.93 -11.46
N GLU A 179 -0.36 4.81 -12.38
CA GLU A 179 0.57 5.64 -13.16
C GLU A 179 1.38 6.57 -12.26
N ARG A 180 0.71 7.28 -11.35
CA ARG A 180 1.36 8.20 -10.39
C ARG A 180 2.37 7.46 -9.52
N THR A 181 1.96 6.34 -8.95
CA THR A 181 2.81 5.51 -8.07
C THR A 181 4.03 5.03 -8.84
N SER A 182 3.84 4.47 -10.04
CA SER A 182 4.94 3.96 -10.87
C SER A 182 5.98 5.04 -11.20
N LYS A 183 5.52 6.26 -11.52
CA LYS A 183 6.40 7.41 -11.80
C LYS A 183 7.20 7.84 -10.57
N LEU A 184 6.55 7.89 -9.40
CA LEU A 184 7.21 8.23 -8.14
C LEU A 184 8.26 7.18 -7.78
N LEU A 185 7.94 5.89 -7.85
CA LEU A 185 8.88 4.82 -7.54
C LEU A 185 10.07 4.82 -8.49
N ALA A 186 9.85 5.01 -9.80
CA ALA A 186 10.93 5.14 -10.77
C ALA A 186 11.87 6.32 -10.45
N ARG A 187 11.30 7.47 -10.05
CA ARG A 187 12.08 8.65 -9.67
C ARG A 187 12.90 8.41 -8.39
N LEU A 188 12.29 7.81 -7.37
CA LEU A 188 13.00 7.46 -6.13
C LEU A 188 14.10 6.43 -6.40
N ALA A 189 13.83 5.42 -7.22
CA ALA A 189 14.81 4.40 -7.58
C ALA A 189 16.02 5.00 -8.32
N GLU A 190 15.82 5.98 -9.19
CA GLU A 190 16.90 6.72 -9.84
C GLU A 190 17.79 7.45 -8.82
N GLU A 191 17.19 8.14 -7.85
CA GLU A 191 17.92 8.87 -6.80
C GLU A 191 18.66 7.95 -5.81
N LEU A 192 18.08 6.80 -5.48
CA LEU A 192 18.72 5.81 -4.60
C LEU A 192 19.72 4.90 -5.33
N GLY A 193 19.62 4.79 -6.66
CA GLY A 193 20.38 3.85 -7.48
C GLY A 193 19.88 2.40 -7.41
N ALA A 194 18.72 2.15 -6.78
CA ALA A 194 18.11 0.83 -6.69
C ALA A 194 16.59 0.96 -6.53
N ASP A 195 15.84 0.07 -7.18
CA ASP A 195 14.40 -0.08 -6.96
C ASP A 195 14.16 -1.10 -5.83
N VAL A 196 13.65 -0.60 -4.70
CA VAL A 196 13.38 -1.38 -3.49
C VAL A 196 11.88 -1.53 -3.21
N TRP A 197 11.03 -0.83 -3.95
CA TRP A 197 9.60 -0.73 -3.69
C TRP A 197 8.76 -1.58 -4.64
N THR A 198 9.22 -1.79 -5.88
CA THR A 198 8.40 -2.48 -6.89
C THR A 198 8.16 -3.93 -6.52
N THR A 199 9.21 -4.71 -6.28
CA THR A 199 9.11 -6.14 -5.92
C THR A 199 9.59 -6.44 -4.51
N GLY A 200 10.20 -5.48 -3.82
CA GLY A 200 10.91 -5.73 -2.55
C GLY A 200 12.22 -6.51 -2.72
N GLU A 201 12.62 -6.85 -3.95
CA GLU A 201 13.89 -7.46 -4.29
C GLU A 201 14.79 -6.44 -4.98
N ALA A 202 15.87 -6.01 -4.32
CA ALA A 202 16.93 -5.26 -5.01
C ALA A 202 17.96 -6.22 -5.63
N PRO A 203 18.51 -5.91 -6.80
CA PRO A 203 19.66 -6.62 -7.35
C PRO A 203 20.89 -6.37 -6.46
N SER A 204 21.12 -7.23 -5.46
CA SER A 204 22.36 -7.44 -4.68
C SER A 204 23.15 -6.22 -4.12
N PHE A 205 22.69 -4.98 -4.28
CA PHE A 205 23.46 -3.79 -3.91
C PHE A 205 22.58 -2.77 -3.19
N LEU A 206 22.61 -2.89 -1.86
CA LEU A 206 22.57 -1.78 -0.91
C LEU A 206 23.62 -2.07 0.16
#